data_AF-A0A6J6UP74-F1
#
_entry.id   AF-A0A6J6UP74-F1
#
_cell.length_a   1.000
_cell.length_b   1.000
_cell.length_c   1.000
_cell.angle_alpha   90.00
_cell.angle_beta   90.00
_cell.angle_gamma   90.00
#
_symmetry.space_group_name_H-M   'P 1'
#
loop_
_entity.id
_entity.type
_entity.pdbx_description
1 polymer ?
#
loop_
_entity_poly.entity_id
_entity_poly.type
_entity_poly.pdbx_seq_one_letter_code
_entity_poly.pdbx_strand_id
1 'polypeptide(L)'
;MGHEVQRTAEVREDDQRGRHTTVAAELIALPGDAWLLDTPGLRAVTLWTSSDGIERAFPDVFGLAGSCKFRDCKHLDEPGCAVTVAIAAGTLPAVRLESMRRLVAEELNVEEEQTERERQEDRRGFRKIPKPQE
;
A
#
# COMPACT_ATOMS: atom_id res chain seq x y z
N MET A 1 8.20 -23.96 -22.79
CA MET A 1 8.67 -22.57 -22.97
C MET A 1 8.65 -22.29 -24.47
N GLY A 2 8.08 -21.16 -24.91
CA GLY A 2 7.96 -20.83 -26.34
C GLY A 2 6.57 -21.06 -26.97
N HIS A 3 5.51 -21.13 -26.17
CA HIS A 3 4.13 -21.11 -26.67
C HIS A 3 3.47 -19.80 -26.26
N GLU A 4 2.66 -19.24 -27.15
CA GLU A 4 1.94 -17.98 -26.93
C GLU A 4 0.70 -18.26 -26.07
N VAL A 5 0.90 -18.33 -24.75
CA VAL A 5 -0.16 -18.64 -23.77
C VAL A 5 -0.95 -17.39 -23.40
N GLN A 6 -0.31 -16.22 -23.42
CA GLN A 6 -0.92 -14.94 -23.08
C GLN A 6 -0.67 -13.89 -24.14
N ARG A 7 -1.63 -12.95 -24.26
CA ARG A 7 -1.51 -11.82 -25.18
C ARG A 7 -0.47 -10.83 -24.66
N THR A 8 0.50 -10.50 -25.49
CA THR A 8 1.42 -9.39 -25.28
C THR A 8 1.07 -8.22 -26.20
N ALA A 9 1.40 -6.99 -25.79
CA ALA A 9 1.29 -5.81 -26.65
C ALA A 9 2.66 -5.13 -26.78
N GLU A 10 2.83 -4.36 -27.85
CA GLU A 10 4.03 -3.56 -28.06
C GLU A 10 4.19 -2.50 -26.96
N VAL A 11 5.44 -2.23 -26.61
CA VAL A 11 5.84 -1.11 -25.75
C VAL A 11 6.18 0.09 -26.63
N ARG A 12 5.86 1.30 -26.16
CA ARG A 12 6.24 2.52 -26.89
C ARG A 12 7.74 2.72 -26.78
N GLU A 13 8.42 2.98 -27.91
CA GLU A 13 9.89 3.11 -27.93
C GLU A 13 10.41 4.34 -27.17
N ASP A 14 9.66 5.44 -27.15
CA ASP A 14 10.08 6.72 -26.54
C ASP A 14 10.23 6.66 -25.02
N ASP A 15 9.33 5.96 -24.32
CA ASP A 15 9.29 5.92 -22.84
C ASP A 15 9.38 4.50 -22.27
N GLN A 16 9.50 3.48 -23.13
CA GLN A 16 9.49 2.06 -22.78
C GLN A 16 8.27 1.66 -21.94
N ARG A 17 7.13 2.35 -22.12
CA ARG A 17 5.88 2.03 -21.42
C ARG A 17 4.92 1.28 -22.33
N GLY A 18 4.32 0.23 -21.78
CA GLY A 18 3.25 -0.55 -22.39
C GLY A 18 1.97 -0.51 -21.58
N ARG A 19 0.86 -0.93 -22.17
CA ARG A 19 -0.40 -1.15 -21.45
C ARG A 19 -0.47 -2.62 -21.04
N HIS A 20 -0.71 -2.89 -19.76
CA HIS A 20 -0.94 -4.26 -19.28
C HIS A 20 -2.06 -4.92 -20.11
N THR A 21 -1.73 -6.05 -20.71
CA THR A 21 -2.65 -6.90 -21.50
C THR A 21 -3.29 -7.99 -20.65
N THR A 22 -2.61 -8.45 -19.59
CA THR A 22 -3.17 -9.35 -18.57
C THR A 22 -4.30 -8.66 -17.83
N VAL A 23 -5.51 -9.22 -17.91
CA VAL A 23 -6.74 -8.67 -17.28
C VAL A 23 -7.35 -9.60 -16.22
N ALA A 24 -6.90 -10.85 -16.15
CA ALA A 24 -7.30 -11.83 -15.14
C ALA A 24 -6.07 -12.54 -14.58
N ALA A 25 -6.17 -13.04 -13.34
CA ALA A 25 -5.13 -13.88 -12.77
C ALA A 25 -5.23 -15.30 -13.37
N GLU A 26 -4.11 -15.83 -13.86
CA GLU A 26 -4.04 -17.14 -14.51
C GLU A 26 -2.92 -17.99 -13.91
N LEU A 27 -3.17 -19.29 -13.81
CA LEU A 27 -2.18 -20.27 -13.37
C LEU A 27 -1.71 -21.11 -14.56
N ILE A 28 -0.45 -20.95 -14.94
CA ILE A 28 0.15 -21.57 -16.12
C ILE A 28 1.09 -22.69 -15.65
N ALA A 29 0.83 -23.92 -16.09
CA ALA A 29 1.73 -25.04 -15.83
C ALA A 29 3.04 -24.87 -16.61
N LEU A 30 4.17 -25.01 -15.91
CA LEU A 30 5.51 -24.98 -16.52
C LEU A 30 6.00 -26.41 -16.77
N PRO A 31 6.96 -26.63 -17.70
CA PRO A 31 7.63 -27.92 -17.83
C PRO A 31 8.20 -28.39 -16.48
N GLY A 32 7.76 -29.55 -16.00
CA GLY A 32 7.99 -30.05 -14.64
C GLY A 32 6.74 -29.95 -13.77
N ASP A 33 6.91 -29.94 -12.44
CA ASP A 33 5.81 -29.88 -11.46
C ASP A 33 5.59 -28.46 -10.89
N ALA A 34 5.94 -27.42 -11.65
CA ALA A 34 5.86 -26.03 -11.22
C ALA A 34 4.73 -25.25 -11.91
N TRP A 35 4.25 -24.19 -11.25
CA TRP A 35 3.20 -23.32 -11.74
C TRP A 35 3.64 -21.85 -11.71
N LEU A 36 3.26 -21.11 -12.75
CA LEU A 36 3.41 -19.66 -12.83
C LEU A 36 2.05 -19.02 -12.57
N LEU A 37 1.97 -18.15 -11.56
CA LEU A 37 0.82 -17.28 -11.36
C LEU A 37 1.11 -15.94 -12.05
N ASP A 38 0.47 -15.70 -13.18
CA ASP A 38 0.49 -14.38 -13.82
C ASP A 38 -0.73 -13.58 -13.36
N THR A 39 -0.51 -12.33 -12.95
CA THR A 39 -1.58 -11.44 -12.48
C THR A 39 -1.56 -10.14 -13.29
N PRO A 40 -2.73 -9.50 -13.47
CA PRO A 40 -2.79 -8.16 -14.02
C PRO A 40 -1.86 -7.22 -13.24
N GLY A 41 -1.25 -6.26 -13.94
CA GLY A 41 -0.47 -5.23 -13.28
C GLY A 41 -1.31 -4.53 -12.20
N LEU A 42 -0.86 -4.62 -10.95
CA LEU A 42 -1.49 -3.95 -9.82
C LEU A 42 -1.32 -2.44 -9.99
N ARG A 43 -2.41 -1.72 -10.27
CA ARG A 43 -2.39 -0.25 -10.40
C ARG A 43 -2.57 0.46 -9.06
N ALA A 44 -3.18 -0.22 -8.11
CA ALA A 44 -3.33 0.24 -6.74
C ALA A 44 -3.29 -1.00 -5.84
N VAL A 45 -2.35 -1.01 -4.89
CA VAL A 45 -2.38 -1.94 -3.76
C VAL A 45 -2.83 -1.10 -2.59
N THR A 46 -4.13 -1.09 -2.32
CA THR A 46 -4.65 -0.47 -1.11
C THR A 46 -4.24 -1.35 0.07
N LEU A 47 -3.62 -0.76 1.08
CA LEU A 47 -3.45 -1.45 2.37
C LEU A 47 -4.86 -1.68 2.91
N TRP A 48 -5.25 -2.94 3.03
CA TRP A 48 -6.50 -3.25 3.69
C TRP A 48 -6.36 -2.85 5.15
N THR A 49 -7.35 -2.11 5.63
CA THR A 49 -7.51 -1.42 6.93
C THR A 49 -7.24 -2.30 8.15
N SER A 50 -6.00 -2.75 8.33
CA SER A 50 -5.47 -3.05 9.66
C SER A 50 -4.66 -1.85 10.09
N SER A 51 -4.98 -1.30 11.27
CA SER A 51 -4.26 -0.19 11.91
C SER A 51 -2.73 -0.34 11.87
N ASP A 52 -2.25 -1.58 11.82
CA ASP A 52 -0.83 -1.92 11.95
C ASP A 52 -0.16 -2.20 10.59
N GLY A 53 -0.87 -2.04 9.47
CA GLY A 53 -0.37 -2.38 8.13
C GLY A 53 0.84 -1.53 7.73
N ILE A 54 0.77 -0.23 8.04
CA ILE A 54 1.86 0.73 7.80
C ILE A 54 3.05 0.43 8.71
N GLU A 55 2.82 0.12 9.99
CA GLU A 55 3.90 -0.23 10.93
C GLU A 55 4.69 -1.44 10.45
N ARG A 56 3.99 -2.46 9.93
CA ARG A 56 4.60 -3.67 9.39
C ARG A 56 5.32 -3.44 8.05
N ALA A 57 4.88 -2.47 7.27
CA ALA A 57 5.52 -2.11 5.99
C ALA A 57 6.80 -1.28 6.17
N PHE A 58 6.93 -0.56 7.30
CA PHE A 58 8.06 0.32 7.61
C PHE A 58 8.73 0.00 8.96
N PRO A 59 9.09 -1.27 9.25
CA PRO A 59 9.63 -1.66 10.55
C PRO A 59 10.96 -0.98 10.87
N ASP A 60 11.72 -0.61 9.83
CA ASP A 60 12.93 0.20 9.89
C ASP A 60 12.67 1.60 10.45
N VAL A 61 11.63 2.28 9.97
CA VAL A 61 11.27 3.62 10.45
C VAL A 61 10.69 3.56 11.86
N PHE A 62 9.73 2.67 12.11
CA PHE A 62 9.07 2.54 13.41
C PHE A 62 10.02 2.06 14.51
N GLY A 63 10.97 1.17 14.19
CA GLY A 63 12.01 0.74 15.13
C GLY A 63 12.90 1.89 15.58
N LEU A 64 13.26 2.80 14.66
CA LEU A 64 14.01 4.02 15.00
C LEU A 64 13.14 5.03 15.74
N ALA A 65 11.88 5.19 15.36
CA ALA A 65 10.94 6.12 16.00
C ALA A 65 10.77 5.84 17.50
N GLY A 66 10.81 4.57 17.91
CA GLY A 66 10.78 4.18 19.34
C GLY A 66 11.96 4.70 20.16
N SER A 67 13.05 5.12 19.51
CA SER A 67 14.23 5.71 20.15
C SER A 67 14.25 7.25 20.10
N CYS A 68 13.18 7.89 19.61
CA CYS A 68 13.06 9.34 19.62
C CYS A 68 12.96 9.89 21.04
N LYS A 69 13.51 11.10 21.24
CA LYS A 69 13.41 11.83 22.50
C LYS A 69 11.95 12.11 22.91
N PHE A 70 11.09 12.37 21.93
CA PHE A 70 9.67 12.68 22.14
C PHE A 70 8.79 11.54 21.64
N ARG A 71 7.72 11.24 22.38
CA ARG A 71 6.75 10.18 22.02
C ARG A 71 5.89 10.54 20.82
N ASP A 72 5.65 11.82 20.61
CA ASP A 72 4.85 12.42 19.53
C ASP A 72 5.72 13.05 18.43
N CYS A 73 6.96 12.55 18.29
CA CYS A 73 7.90 13.03 17.28
C CYS A 73 7.34 12.80 15.86
N LYS A 74 7.28 13.86 15.05
CA LYS A 74 6.83 13.82 13.65
C LYS A 74 7.97 13.53 12.66
N HIS A 75 9.19 13.39 13.18
CA HIS A 75 10.41 13.13 12.43
C HIS A 75 10.73 14.21 11.38
N LEU A 76 10.39 15.47 11.69
CA LEU A 76 10.64 16.62 10.84
C LEU A 76 11.98 17.23 11.21
N ASP A 77 11.97 18.13 12.20
CA ASP A 77 13.15 18.86 12.67
C ASP A 77 13.28 18.77 14.19
N GLU A 78 12.63 17.80 14.84
CA GLU A 78 12.66 17.71 16.30
C GLU A 78 14.06 17.33 16.83
N PRO A 79 14.52 18.00 17.90
CA PRO A 79 15.81 17.69 18.50
C PRO A 79 15.79 16.30 19.14
N GLY A 80 16.77 15.46 18.80
CA GLY A 80 16.84 14.09 19.32
C GLY A 80 15.88 13.11 18.63
N CYS A 81 15.46 13.40 17.40
CA CYS A 81 14.76 12.45 16.55
C CYS A 81 15.76 11.39 16.01
N ALA A 82 15.57 10.12 16.40
CA ALA A 82 16.44 9.04 15.97
C ALA A 82 16.31 8.76 14.46
N VAL A 83 15.13 8.98 13.88
CA VAL A 83 14.87 8.79 12.45
C VAL A 83 15.67 9.80 11.60
N THR A 84 15.66 11.09 11.95
CA THR A 84 16.41 12.11 11.20
C THR A 84 17.90 11.94 11.37
N VAL A 85 18.36 11.51 12.54
CA VAL A 85 19.76 11.13 12.78
C VAL A 85 20.19 9.96 11.89
N ALA A 86 19.36 8.92 11.78
CA ALA A 86 19.64 7.77 10.90
C ALA A 86 19.68 8.18 9.42
N ILE A 87 18.81 9.10 9.00
CA ILE A 87 18.84 9.65 7.64
C ILE A 87 20.13 10.45 7.41
N ALA A 88 20.51 11.32 8.34
CA ALA A 88 21.75 12.09 8.26
C ALA A 88 22.99 11.20 8.24
N ALA A 89 22.95 10.06 8.94
CA ALA A 89 24.01 9.06 8.95
C ALA A 89 24.00 8.13 7.71
N GLY A 90 22.98 8.20 6.85
CA GLY A 90 22.83 7.35 5.67
C GLY A 90 22.41 5.90 5.97
N THR A 91 22.06 5.58 7.23
CA THR A 91 21.59 4.25 7.62
C THR A 91 20.10 4.04 7.34
N LEU A 92 19.35 5.12 7.12
CA LEU A 92 17.99 5.10 6.62
C LEU A 92 17.87 5.99 5.37
N PRO A 93 17.44 5.49 4.21
CA PRO A 93 17.20 6.33 3.03
C PRO A 93 16.08 7.34 3.28
N ALA A 94 16.28 8.62 2.93
CA ALA A 94 15.26 9.66 3.11
C ALA A 94 13.94 9.34 2.39
N VAL A 95 14.03 8.75 1.19
CA VAL A 95 12.87 8.29 0.40
C VAL A 95 11.98 7.31 1.16
N ARG A 96 12.53 6.58 2.13
CA ARG A 96 11.78 5.62 2.95
C ARG A 96 10.80 6.33 3.87
N LEU A 97 11.25 7.38 4.56
CA LEU A 97 10.41 8.23 5.41
C LEU A 97 9.36 8.97 4.58
N GLU A 98 9.74 9.47 3.39
CA GLU A 98 8.81 10.12 2.46
C GLU A 98 7.71 9.16 1.98
N SER A 99 8.09 7.95 1.59
CA SER A 99 7.14 6.92 1.15
C SER A 99 6.15 6.55 2.26
N MET A 100 6.63 6.40 3.50
CA MET A 100 5.78 6.14 4.66
C MET A 100 4.78 7.28 4.87
N ARG A 101 5.24 8.54 4.87
CA ARG A 101 4.36 9.71 5.04
C ARG A 101 3.29 9.81 3.97
N ARG A 102 3.68 9.53 2.72
CA ARG A 102 2.75 9.51 1.60
C ARG A 102 1.66 8.44 1.81
N LEU A 103 2.03 7.24 2.21
CA LEU A 103 1.07 6.17 2.48
C LEU A 103 0.15 6.48 3.67
N VAL A 104 0.67 7.08 4.74
CA VAL A 104 -0.15 7.54 5.88
C VAL A 104 -1.18 8.59 5.42
N ALA A 105 -0.78 9.55 4.58
CA ALA A 105 -1.70 10.54 4.05
C ALA A 105 -2.76 9.92 3.10
N GLU A 106 -2.36 8.95 2.28
CA GLU A 106 -3.29 8.20 1.42
C GLU A 106 -4.31 7.41 2.26
N GLU A 107 -3.89 6.76 3.35
CA GLU A 107 -4.79 6.04 4.27
C GLU A 107 -5.82 6.98 4.91
N LEU A 108 -5.38 8.12 5.44
CA LEU A 108 -6.27 9.12 6.05
C LEU A 108 -7.35 9.60 5.06
N ASN A 109 -6.98 9.86 3.81
CA ASN A 109 -7.94 10.25 2.78
C ASN A 109 -8.96 9.13 2.50
N VAL A 110 -8.52 7.86 2.49
CA VAL A 110 -9.42 6.70 2.29
C VAL A 110 -10.38 6.56 3.47
N GLU A 111 -9.90 6.73 4.71
CA GLU A 111 -10.74 6.70 5.92
C GLU A 111 -11.78 7.83 5.91
N GLU A 112 -11.40 9.04 5.47
CA GLU A 112 -12.32 10.17 5.31
C GLU A 112 -13.40 9.86 4.27
N GLU A 113 -13.03 9.38 3.08
CA GLU A 113 -13.98 8.99 2.04
C GLU A 113 -14.94 7.89 2.52
N GLN A 114 -14.44 6.90 3.25
CA GLN A 114 -15.27 5.83 3.84
C GLN A 114 -16.26 6.41 4.85
N THR A 115 -15.79 7.26 5.76
CA THR A 115 -16.63 7.93 6.76
C THR A 115 -17.72 8.78 6.10
N GLU A 116 -17.41 9.49 5.01
CA GLU A 116 -18.39 10.26 4.26
C GLU A 116 -19.43 9.38 3.57
N ARG A 117 -19.02 8.26 2.97
CA ARG A 117 -19.92 7.27 2.37
C ARG A 117 -20.87 6.69 3.41
N GLU A 118 -20.36 6.27 4.56
CA GLU A 118 -21.17 5.75 5.66
C GLU A 118 -22.20 6.78 6.14
N ARG A 119 -21.80 8.05 6.32
CA ARG A 119 -22.72 9.14 6.67
C ARG A 119 -23.78 9.36 5.59
N GLN A 120 -23.43 9.22 4.32
CA GLN A 120 -24.39 9.35 3.22
C GLN A 120 -25.39 8.20 3.20
N GLU A 121 -24.95 6.97 3.48
CA GLU A 121 -25.80 5.79 3.59
C GLU A 121 -26.76 5.89 4.79
N ASP A 122 -26.25 6.32 5.95
CA ASP A 122 -27.06 6.56 7.15
C ASP A 122 -28.12 7.65 6.90
N ARG A 123 -27.75 8.76 6.24
CA ARG A 123 -28.70 9.83 5.83
C ARG A 123 -29.78 9.34 4.87
N ARG A 124 -29.47 8.37 4.02
CA ARG A 124 -30.42 7.77 3.07
C ARG A 124 -31.34 6.71 3.73
N GLY A 125 -31.23 6.50 5.05
CA GLY A 125 -32.15 5.67 5.83
C GLY A 125 -31.95 4.16 5.66
N PHE A 126 -30.77 3.72 5.20
CA PHE A 126 -30.53 2.30 4.85
C PHE A 126 -30.21 1.39 6.05
N ARG A 127 -30.09 1.91 7.28
CA ARG A 127 -29.93 1.06 8.47
C ARG A 127 -31.28 0.43 8.88
N LYS A 128 -31.52 -0.80 8.38
CA LYS A 128 -32.40 -1.75 9.09
C LYS A 128 -31.71 -2.15 10.38
N ILE A 129 -32.21 -1.65 11.51
CA ILE A 129 -31.84 -2.16 12.83
C ILE A 129 -32.18 -3.67 12.84
N PRO A 130 -31.21 -4.58 13.01
CA PRO A 130 -31.53 -5.99 13.15
C PRO A 130 -32.39 -6.15 14.40
N LYS A 131 -33.58 -6.76 14.27
CA LYS A 131 -34.41 -7.06 15.43
C LYS A 131 -33.63 -8.01 16.36
N PRO A 132 -33.57 -7.73 17.68
CA PRO A 132 -33.00 -8.69 18.62
C PRO A 132 -33.79 -10.00 18.52
N GLN A 133 -33.06 -11.12 18.46
CA GLN A 133 -33.64 -12.47 18.45
C GLN A 133 -34.10 -12.79 19.88
N GLU A 134 -35.39 -13.08 20.05
CA GLU A 134 -35.97 -13.69 21.27
C GLU A 134 -35.68 -15.19 21.33
#